data_AF-A0A0Q7WD96-F1
#
_entry.id   AF-A0A0Q7WD96-F1
#
_cell.length_a   1.000
_cell.length_b   1.000
_cell.length_c   1.000
_cell.angle_alpha   90.00
_cell.angle_beta   90.00
_cell.angle_gamma   90.00
#
_symmetry.space_group_name_H-M   'P 1'
#
loop_
_entity.id
_entity.type
_entity.pdbx_description
1 polymer ?
#
loop_
_entity_poly.entity_id
_entity_poly.type
_entity_poly.pdbx_seq_one_letter_code
_entity_poly.pdbx_strand_id
1 'polypeptide(L)'
;MKAVIIILVLVVIGFVVAIGVAVYRATTPPAPPAAHGPPTTSNGEIDEDALETWGPPPMAELLGKLSRPFAPKLLKKTVEISGQPGSGLAGDKPGELPIAASDRKMRVARLRLVEGRGAVATYLCAPAGKGETCDQVVCLCHENTVLEDDQVEACTESWRKARAIGDDKFSCKRNDDDVSAVIYGRGGVIQVTPMGESAATVSIR
;
A
#
# COMPACT_ATOMS: atom_id res chain seq x y z
N MET A 1 9.92 -50.70 -30.80
CA MET A 1 8.77 -50.81 -29.86
C MET A 1 8.91 -49.93 -28.62
N LYS A 2 9.99 -50.01 -27.83
CA LYS A 2 10.20 -49.18 -26.63
C LYS A 2 10.15 -47.65 -26.88
N ALA A 3 10.80 -47.17 -27.94
CA ALA A 3 10.79 -45.74 -28.30
C ALA A 3 9.40 -45.21 -28.67
N VAL A 4 8.59 -46.03 -29.35
CA VAL A 4 7.21 -45.68 -29.74
C VAL A 4 6.33 -45.51 -28.50
N ILE A 5 6.48 -46.40 -27.51
CA ILE A 5 5.74 -46.34 -26.24
C ILE A 5 6.10 -45.05 -25.47
N ILE A 6 7.39 -44.69 -25.43
CA ILE A 6 7.86 -43.47 -24.74
C ILE A 6 7.25 -42.21 -25.38
N ILE A 7 7.26 -42.12 -26.71
CA ILE A 7 6.69 -40.98 -27.43
C ILE A 7 5.17 -40.88 -27.18
N LEU A 8 4.48 -42.01 -27.17
CA LEU A 8 3.03 -42.06 -26.94
C LEU A 8 2.67 -41.60 -25.52
N VAL A 9 3.47 -41.99 -24.52
CA VAL A 9 3.32 -41.52 -23.14
C VAL A 9 3.54 -40.01 -23.02
N LEU A 10 4.55 -39.45 -23.70
CA LEU A 10 4.81 -38.01 -23.68
C LEU A 10 3.66 -37.19 -24.32
N VAL A 11 3.07 -37.69 -25.41
CA VAL A 11 1.92 -37.05 -26.06
C VAL A 11 0.70 -37.07 -25.14
N VAL A 12 0.43 -38.20 -24.48
CA VAL A 12 -0.69 -38.32 -23.53
C VAL A 12 -0.50 -37.39 -22.33
N ILE A 13 0.70 -37.32 -21.76
CA ILE A 13 1.00 -36.38 -20.66
C ILE A 13 0.80 -34.93 -21.11
N GLY A 14 1.29 -34.56 -22.29
CA GLY A 14 1.09 -33.22 -22.86
C GLY A 14 -0.39 -32.87 -23.02
N PHE A 15 -1.21 -33.83 -23.46
CA PHE A 15 -2.65 -33.64 -23.62
C PHE A 15 -3.37 -33.49 -22.28
N VAL A 16 -3.01 -34.29 -21.28
CA VAL A 16 -3.56 -34.19 -19.91
C VAL A 16 -3.20 -32.86 -19.27
N VAL A 17 -1.97 -32.38 -19.46
CA VAL A 17 -1.55 -31.05 -18.97
C VAL A 17 -2.33 -29.94 -19.67
N ALA A 18 -2.52 -30.01 -21.00
CA ALA A 18 -3.26 -28.99 -21.74
C ALA A 18 -4.74 -28.93 -21.33
N ILE A 19 -5.40 -30.08 -21.18
CA ILE A 19 -6.79 -30.15 -20.71
C ILE A 19 -6.88 -29.69 -19.24
N GLY A 20 -5.95 -30.11 -18.38
CA GLY A 20 -5.88 -29.65 -16.99
C GLY A 20 -5.74 -28.13 -16.88
N VAL A 21 -4.88 -27.51 -17.71
CA VAL A 21 -4.71 -26.05 -17.77
C VAL A 21 -5.96 -25.36 -18.33
N ALA A 22 -6.63 -25.94 -19.34
CA ALA A 22 -7.86 -25.37 -19.90
C ALA A 22 -9.03 -25.44 -18.92
N VAL A 23 -9.21 -26.57 -18.23
CA VAL A 23 -10.23 -26.74 -17.18
C VAL A 23 -9.91 -25.82 -16.00
N TYR A 24 -8.66 -25.76 -15.55
CA TYR A 24 -8.23 -24.82 -14.53
C TYR A 24 -8.50 -23.36 -14.95
N ARG A 25 -8.20 -22.95 -16.18
CA ARG A 25 -8.53 -21.59 -16.65
C ARG A 25 -10.03 -21.32 -16.80
N ALA A 26 -10.85 -22.35 -16.98
CA ALA A 26 -12.29 -22.22 -17.14
C ALA A 26 -13.05 -22.23 -15.80
N THR A 27 -12.55 -22.95 -14.79
CA THR A 27 -13.19 -23.09 -13.47
C THR A 27 -12.56 -22.21 -12.39
N THR A 28 -11.35 -21.71 -12.62
CA THR A 28 -10.73 -20.67 -11.79
C THR A 28 -10.96 -19.34 -12.51
N PRO A 29 -11.53 -18.31 -11.84
CA PRO A 29 -11.57 -16.96 -12.40
C PRO A 29 -10.17 -16.59 -12.89
N PRO A 30 -10.03 -15.84 -14.00
CA PRO A 30 -8.72 -15.42 -14.48
C PRO A 30 -7.97 -14.84 -13.28
N ALA A 31 -6.83 -15.45 -12.95
CA ALA A 31 -5.98 -14.95 -11.89
C ALA A 31 -5.81 -13.45 -12.19
N PRO A 32 -6.21 -12.56 -11.26
CA PRO A 32 -6.12 -11.14 -11.50
C PRO A 32 -4.68 -10.85 -11.92
N PRO A 33 -4.48 -9.96 -12.91
CA PRO A 33 -3.16 -9.70 -13.45
C PRO A 33 -2.17 -9.54 -12.30
N ALA A 34 -0.98 -10.13 -12.45
CA ALA A 34 0.04 -10.30 -11.43
C ALA A 34 0.64 -8.98 -10.87
N ALA A 35 -0.10 -7.88 -10.93
CA ALA A 35 0.18 -6.59 -10.35
C ALA A 35 -1.11 -6.08 -9.65
N HIS A 36 -1.27 -6.46 -8.39
CA HIS A 36 -2.41 -6.13 -7.52
C HIS A 36 -2.46 -4.63 -7.10
N GLY A 37 -2.48 -3.71 -8.06
CA GLY A 37 -3.00 -2.35 -7.86
C GLY A 37 -4.53 -2.31 -7.98
N PRO A 38 -5.16 -1.13 -7.79
CA PRO A 38 -6.56 -0.96 -8.23
C PRO A 38 -6.65 -1.33 -9.72
N PRO A 39 -7.73 -1.98 -10.16
CA PRO A 39 -7.85 -2.39 -11.56
C PRO A 39 -7.77 -1.16 -12.46
N THR A 40 -7.01 -1.27 -13.55
CA THR A 40 -6.82 -0.20 -14.53
C THR A 40 -7.17 -0.69 -15.92
N THR A 41 -7.77 0.18 -16.74
CA THR A 41 -8.02 -0.02 -18.17
C THR A 41 -6.71 -0.13 -18.95
N SER A 42 -6.78 -0.56 -20.21
CA SER A 42 -5.63 -0.65 -21.11
C SER A 42 -4.89 0.68 -21.33
N ASN A 43 -5.54 1.81 -21.03
CA ASN A 43 -4.97 3.16 -21.12
C ASN A 43 -4.36 3.64 -19.79
N GLY A 44 -4.36 2.80 -18.74
CA GLY A 44 -3.84 3.14 -17.42
C GLY A 44 -4.80 3.96 -16.55
N GLU A 45 -6.03 4.19 -16.97
CA GLU A 45 -7.05 4.80 -16.11
C GLU A 45 -7.62 3.76 -15.15
N ILE A 46 -8.15 4.16 -14.00
CA ILE A 46 -8.76 3.20 -13.06
C ILE A 46 -10.04 2.66 -13.68
N ASP A 47 -10.17 1.34 -13.71
CA ASP A 47 -11.36 0.65 -14.16
C ASP A 47 -12.42 0.75 -13.06
N GLU A 48 -13.38 1.64 -13.27
CA GLU A 48 -14.38 1.99 -12.28
C GLU A 48 -15.39 0.87 -12.01
N ASP A 49 -15.59 -0.05 -12.95
CA ASP A 49 -16.53 -1.17 -12.84
C ASP A 49 -15.87 -2.33 -12.06
N ALA A 50 -14.60 -2.59 -12.35
CA ALA A 50 -13.81 -3.58 -11.61
C ALA A 50 -13.51 -3.12 -10.17
N LEU A 51 -13.50 -1.82 -9.91
CA LEU A 51 -13.23 -1.26 -8.58
C LEU A 51 -14.37 -1.51 -7.57
N GLU A 52 -15.62 -1.62 -8.01
CA GLU A 52 -16.78 -1.74 -7.12
C GLU A 52 -16.77 -3.01 -6.27
N THR A 53 -16.07 -4.05 -6.74
CA THR A 53 -15.94 -5.33 -6.04
C THR A 53 -14.51 -5.57 -5.52
N TRP A 54 -13.62 -4.58 -5.68
CA TRP A 54 -12.21 -4.69 -5.32
C TRP A 54 -11.97 -4.21 -3.90
N GLY A 55 -11.55 -5.13 -3.02
CA GLY A 55 -11.00 -4.81 -1.70
C GLY A 55 -9.47 -4.79 -1.75
N PRO A 56 -8.79 -3.78 -1.17
CA PRO A 56 -7.33 -3.81 -1.09
C PRO A 56 -6.90 -5.02 -0.26
N PRO A 57 -5.98 -5.88 -0.75
CA PRO A 57 -5.42 -6.92 0.10
C PRO A 57 -4.65 -6.28 1.27
N PRO A 58 -4.48 -6.97 2.41
CA PRO A 58 -3.74 -6.47 3.59
C PRO A 58 -2.24 -6.19 3.36
N MET A 59 -1.80 -6.21 2.10
CA MET A 59 -0.44 -6.03 1.60
C MET A 59 -0.33 -4.81 0.65
N ALA A 60 -1.04 -3.72 0.93
CA ALA A 60 -0.98 -2.47 0.17
C ALA A 60 0.47 -1.92 -0.01
N GLU A 61 1.34 -2.21 0.96
CA GLU A 61 2.76 -1.83 0.95
C GLU A 61 3.58 -2.45 -0.19
N LEU A 62 3.24 -3.67 -0.63
CA LEU A 62 4.01 -4.38 -1.66
C LEU A 62 3.63 -3.93 -3.08
N LEU A 63 2.49 -3.24 -3.22
CA LEU A 63 1.81 -3.03 -4.51
C LEU A 63 1.67 -1.56 -4.90
N GLY A 64 1.77 -0.65 -3.92
CA GLY A 64 1.98 0.77 -4.18
C GLY A 64 3.25 1.07 -5.00
N LYS A 65 4.13 0.09 -5.24
CA LYS A 65 5.30 0.17 -6.13
C LYS A 65 5.01 -0.12 -7.61
N LEU A 66 3.99 -0.92 -7.94
CA LEU A 66 3.75 -1.38 -9.31
C LEU A 66 2.63 -0.61 -10.04
N SER A 67 1.65 -0.04 -9.32
CA SER A 67 0.60 0.84 -9.90
C SER A 67 1.01 2.31 -10.07
N ARG A 68 2.27 2.64 -9.71
CA ARG A 68 2.85 4.00 -9.60
C ARG A 68 2.68 4.93 -10.80
N PRO A 69 2.80 4.48 -12.07
CA PRO A 69 2.78 5.41 -13.20
C PRO A 69 1.38 5.85 -13.63
N PHE A 70 0.34 5.12 -13.21
CA PHE A 70 -0.97 5.16 -13.88
C PHE A 70 -2.12 5.68 -13.00
N ALA A 71 -1.96 5.71 -11.67
CA ALA A 71 -3.00 6.22 -10.79
C ALA A 71 -3.11 7.76 -10.80
N PRO A 72 -4.33 8.33 -10.72
CA PRO A 72 -4.54 9.76 -10.57
C PRO A 72 -3.82 10.30 -9.33
N LYS A 73 -2.92 11.27 -9.53
CA LYS A 73 -2.25 11.94 -8.41
C LYS A 73 -3.26 12.65 -7.52
N LEU A 74 -3.05 12.59 -6.22
CA LEU A 74 -3.89 13.30 -5.25
C LEU A 74 -3.83 14.82 -5.48
N LEU A 75 -2.62 15.35 -5.62
CA LEU A 75 -2.34 16.78 -5.73
C LEU A 75 -1.55 17.09 -7.01
N LYS A 76 -1.86 18.25 -7.60
CA LYS A 76 -1.08 18.78 -8.74
C LYS A 76 0.29 19.29 -8.31
N LYS A 77 0.38 19.85 -7.10
CA LYS A 77 1.60 20.38 -6.47
C LYS A 77 1.89 19.58 -5.20
N THR A 78 3.17 19.39 -4.90
CA THR A 78 3.61 18.79 -3.64
C THR A 78 3.29 19.74 -2.48
N VAL A 79 2.80 19.18 -1.38
CA VAL A 79 2.57 19.88 -0.10
C VAL A 79 3.39 19.17 0.97
N GLU A 80 4.07 19.93 1.82
CA GLU A 80 4.81 19.40 2.97
C GLU A 80 4.00 19.66 4.24
N ILE A 81 3.83 18.63 5.05
CA ILE A 81 3.21 18.73 6.37
C ILE A 81 4.15 18.16 7.42
N SER A 82 4.20 18.79 8.59
CA SER A 82 5.08 18.39 9.68
C SER A 82 4.25 18.03 10.90
N GLY A 83 4.53 16.86 11.48
CA GLY A 83 4.05 16.47 12.80
C GLY A 83 5.07 16.80 13.87
N GLN A 84 4.61 17.17 15.06
CA GLN A 84 5.46 17.43 16.21
C GLN A 84 5.18 16.42 17.33
N PRO A 85 6.23 15.89 17.97
CA PRO A 85 6.06 15.02 19.13
C PRO A 85 5.49 15.84 20.29
N GLY A 86 4.71 15.18 21.12
CA GLY A 86 4.19 15.75 22.37
C GLY A 86 5.33 16.10 23.33
N SER A 87 5.08 17.05 24.24
CA SER A 87 6.01 17.37 25.33
C SER A 87 5.32 17.17 26.67
N GLY A 88 5.74 16.16 27.44
CA GLY A 88 5.21 15.89 28.78
C GLY A 88 3.80 15.30 28.77
N LEU A 89 2.84 16.00 29.39
CA LEU A 89 1.43 15.58 29.47
C LEU A 89 0.61 15.89 28.20
N ALA A 90 1.17 16.66 27.26
CA ALA A 90 0.55 16.93 25.97
C ALA A 90 0.95 15.81 24.99
N GLY A 91 -0.03 15.12 24.43
CA GLY A 91 0.19 14.14 23.36
C GLY A 91 0.70 14.76 22.06
N ASP A 92 1.03 13.92 21.10
CA ASP A 92 1.56 14.35 19.80
C ASP A 92 0.62 15.32 19.09
N LYS A 93 1.21 16.27 18.37
CA LYS A 93 0.51 17.20 17.49
C LYS A 93 0.70 16.74 16.04
N PRO A 94 -0.25 15.97 15.48
CA PRO A 94 -0.15 15.53 14.10
C PRO A 94 -0.19 16.74 13.16
N GLY A 95 0.60 16.68 12.09
CA GLY A 95 0.41 17.54 10.93
C GLY A 95 -0.80 17.05 10.15
N GLU A 96 -1.70 17.93 9.73
CA GLU A 96 -2.92 17.54 9.04
C GLU A 96 -3.02 18.16 7.65
N LEU A 97 -3.37 17.34 6.67
CA LEU A 97 -3.76 17.77 5.34
C LEU A 97 -5.21 17.38 5.07
N PRO A 98 -6.17 18.33 5.07
CA PRO A 98 -7.54 18.04 4.70
C PRO A 98 -7.62 17.73 3.20
N ILE A 99 -8.34 16.65 2.87
CA ILE A 99 -8.58 16.19 1.50
C ILE A 99 -10.03 16.41 1.15
N ALA A 100 -10.27 17.30 0.19
CA ALA A 100 -11.60 17.51 -0.36
C ALA A 100 -12.11 16.27 -1.11
N ALA A 101 -13.43 16.08 -1.07
CA ALA A 101 -14.10 15.11 -1.90
C ALA A 101 -13.83 15.36 -3.39
N SER A 102 -13.86 14.29 -4.19
CA SER A 102 -13.63 14.26 -5.63
C SER A 102 -14.72 13.43 -6.29
N ASP A 103 -15.04 13.82 -7.51
CA ASP A 103 -15.74 13.02 -8.52
C ASP A 103 -15.07 11.66 -8.81
N ARG A 104 -13.74 11.55 -8.66
CA ARG A 104 -13.02 10.29 -8.86
C ARG A 104 -13.24 9.34 -7.67
N LYS A 105 -13.64 8.09 -7.95
CA LYS A 105 -13.82 7.04 -6.92
C LYS A 105 -12.59 6.87 -6.02
N MET A 106 -11.38 7.04 -6.58
CA MET A 106 -10.13 7.04 -5.83
C MET A 106 -8.99 7.81 -6.51
N ARG A 107 -7.98 8.18 -5.73
CA ARG A 107 -6.71 8.81 -6.11
C ARG A 107 -5.56 8.16 -5.35
N VAL A 108 -4.32 8.37 -5.78
CA VAL A 108 -3.13 7.90 -5.07
C VAL A 108 -2.32 9.08 -4.57
N ALA A 109 -2.01 9.07 -3.27
CA ALA A 109 -1.07 9.99 -2.65
C ALA A 109 0.31 9.34 -2.58
N ARG A 110 1.33 10.01 -3.10
CA ARG A 110 2.73 9.69 -2.83
C ARG A 110 3.16 10.44 -1.58
N LEU A 111 3.61 9.68 -0.59
CA LEU A 111 4.10 10.19 0.68
C LEU A 111 5.60 9.94 0.73
N ARG A 112 6.37 11.00 0.96
CA ARG A 112 7.82 10.88 1.10
C ARG A 112 8.32 11.62 2.33
N LEU A 113 9.08 10.92 3.17
CA LEU A 113 9.76 11.52 4.33
C LEU A 113 10.85 12.48 3.84
N VAL A 114 10.73 13.74 4.22
CA VAL A 114 11.68 14.81 3.88
C VAL A 114 12.64 15.06 5.03
N GLU A 115 12.10 15.14 6.25
CA GLU A 115 12.88 15.37 7.47
C GLU A 115 12.35 14.52 8.62
N GLY A 116 13.22 14.21 9.59
CA GLY A 116 12.92 13.34 10.73
C GLY A 116 13.44 11.92 10.54
N ARG A 117 13.42 11.11 11.62
CA ARG A 117 13.89 9.71 11.58
C ARG A 117 12.83 8.76 11.02
N GLY A 118 11.57 9.04 11.31
CA GLY A 118 10.43 8.29 10.81
C GLY A 118 9.13 9.05 11.04
N ALA A 119 8.09 8.64 10.32
CA ALA A 119 6.76 9.21 10.43
C ALA A 119 5.69 8.14 10.19
N VAL A 120 4.59 8.23 10.91
CA VAL A 120 3.35 7.50 10.64
C VAL A 120 2.41 8.44 9.91
N ALA A 121 2.01 8.05 8.70
CA ALA A 121 1.00 8.75 7.93
C ALA A 121 -0.30 7.95 7.96
N THR A 122 -1.34 8.53 8.54
CA THR A 122 -2.67 7.91 8.66
C THR A 122 -3.66 8.68 7.80
N TYR A 123 -4.24 8.03 6.80
CA TYR A 123 -5.38 8.57 6.08
C TYR A 123 -6.67 8.17 6.78
N LEU A 124 -7.36 9.15 7.37
CA LEU A 124 -8.69 9.01 7.95
C LEU A 124 -9.71 9.50 6.93
N CYS A 125 -10.57 8.62 6.44
CA CYS A 125 -11.58 9.01 5.48
C CYS A 125 -12.82 9.63 6.13
N ALA A 126 -13.56 10.44 5.37
CA ALA A 126 -14.87 10.90 5.79
C ALA A 126 -15.79 9.70 6.08
N PRO A 127 -16.47 9.63 7.24
CA PRO A 127 -17.28 8.46 7.60
C PRO A 127 -18.42 8.22 6.61
N ALA A 128 -18.62 6.97 6.18
CA ALA A 128 -19.66 6.59 5.21
C ALA A 128 -20.90 5.95 5.85
N GLY A 129 -20.86 5.67 7.16
CA GLY A 129 -21.94 4.99 7.88
C GLY A 129 -21.42 4.37 9.17
N LYS A 130 -22.32 3.81 9.99
CA LYS A 130 -21.92 3.16 11.25
C LYS A 130 -21.11 1.90 10.97
N GLY A 131 -19.85 1.87 11.39
CA GLY A 131 -19.02 0.66 11.42
C GLY A 131 -18.00 0.51 10.29
N GLU A 132 -17.92 1.45 9.34
CA GLU A 132 -16.90 1.41 8.29
C GLU A 132 -15.66 2.19 8.71
N THR A 133 -14.58 1.49 9.05
CA THR A 133 -13.23 2.08 9.16
C THR A 133 -12.52 1.92 7.82
N CYS A 134 -11.95 3.00 7.30
CA CYS A 134 -11.12 2.93 6.09
C CYS A 134 -9.73 3.54 6.30
N ASP A 135 -9.35 3.60 7.57
CA ASP A 135 -8.10 4.17 8.01
C ASP A 135 -6.95 3.38 7.38
N GLN A 136 -6.10 4.09 6.66
CA GLN A 136 -4.90 3.52 6.07
C GLN A 136 -3.70 4.10 6.77
N VAL A 137 -2.97 3.23 7.47
CA VAL A 137 -1.73 3.60 8.14
C VAL A 137 -0.56 3.20 7.25
N VAL A 138 0.35 4.14 7.03
CA VAL A 138 1.59 3.90 6.31
C VAL A 138 2.75 4.44 7.12
N CYS A 139 3.78 3.62 7.30
CA CYS A 139 4.96 3.96 8.09
C CYS A 139 6.15 4.28 7.18
N LEU A 140 6.76 5.45 7.41
CA LEU A 140 7.90 5.97 6.67
C LEU A 140 9.14 6.09 7.54
N CYS A 141 10.31 5.76 7.00
CA CYS A 141 11.60 6.00 7.62
C CYS A 141 12.75 5.90 6.62
N HIS A 142 13.86 6.59 6.90
CA HIS A 142 15.03 6.53 6.03
C HIS A 142 15.72 5.15 6.08
N GLU A 143 16.30 4.72 4.97
CA GLU A 143 17.00 3.44 4.85
C GLU A 143 18.07 3.27 5.95
N ASN A 144 18.14 2.07 6.52
CA ASN A 144 19.00 1.69 7.65
C ASN A 144 18.73 2.40 8.97
N THR A 145 17.68 3.22 9.07
CA THR A 145 17.24 3.75 10.37
C THR A 145 16.76 2.61 11.25
N VAL A 146 17.27 2.56 12.48
CA VAL A 146 16.81 1.62 13.50
C VAL A 146 15.76 2.32 14.36
N LEU A 147 14.62 1.68 14.57
CA LEU A 147 13.51 2.12 15.40
C LEU A 147 13.25 1.10 16.51
N GLU A 148 12.80 1.57 17.66
CA GLU A 148 12.40 0.77 18.81
C GLU A 148 10.89 0.43 18.73
N ASP A 149 10.40 -0.54 19.51
CA ASP A 149 9.02 -1.05 19.42
C ASP A 149 7.94 0.00 19.68
N ASP A 150 8.15 0.90 20.65
CA ASP A 150 7.24 2.01 20.95
C ASP A 150 7.11 2.99 19.78
N GLN A 151 8.19 3.18 19.01
CA GLN A 151 8.21 4.08 17.86
C GLN A 151 7.42 3.54 16.65
N VAL A 152 7.17 2.23 16.62
CA VAL A 152 6.48 1.56 15.51
C VAL A 152 5.15 0.94 15.92
N GLU A 153 4.64 1.24 17.12
CA GLU A 153 3.41 0.66 17.66
C GLU A 153 2.22 0.88 16.70
N ALA A 154 2.12 2.08 16.14
CA ALA A 154 1.08 2.45 15.18
C ALA A 154 1.25 1.79 13.80
N CYS A 155 2.41 1.18 13.51
CA CYS A 155 2.65 0.50 12.25
C CYS A 155 1.94 -0.85 12.19
N THR A 156 1.54 -1.20 10.97
CA THR A 156 0.91 -2.49 10.68
C THR A 156 1.83 -3.64 11.09
N GLU A 157 1.24 -4.76 11.52
CA GLU A 157 2.00 -5.94 11.91
C GLU A 157 2.86 -6.48 10.76
N SER A 158 2.37 -6.39 9.52
CA SER A 158 3.12 -6.77 8.32
C SER A 158 4.34 -5.88 8.11
N TRP A 159 4.22 -4.57 8.32
CA TRP A 159 5.34 -3.64 8.24
C TRP A 159 6.42 -3.98 9.27
N ARG A 160 6.00 -4.19 10.53
CA ARG A 160 6.87 -4.53 11.66
C ARG A 160 7.59 -5.86 11.44
N LYS A 161 6.86 -6.93 11.09
CA LYS A 161 7.44 -8.25 10.80
C LYS A 161 8.48 -8.21 9.68
N ALA A 162 8.23 -7.43 8.63
CA ALA A 162 9.17 -7.33 7.53
C ALA A 162 10.50 -6.68 7.91
N ARG A 163 10.53 -5.89 8.99
CA ARG A 163 11.66 -5.02 9.38
C ARG A 163 12.31 -5.41 10.70
N ALA A 164 11.75 -6.37 11.42
CA ALA A 164 12.31 -6.87 12.66
C ALA A 164 13.74 -7.40 12.46
N ILE A 165 14.66 -6.94 13.31
CA ILE A 165 16.07 -7.38 13.34
C ILE A 165 16.45 -8.11 14.64
N GLY A 166 15.48 -8.35 15.54
CA GLY A 166 15.67 -8.92 16.87
C GLY A 166 15.66 -7.86 17.96
N ASP A 167 15.56 -8.29 19.23
CA ASP A 167 15.60 -7.43 20.43
C ASP A 167 14.66 -6.22 20.38
N ASP A 168 13.42 -6.41 19.91
CA ASP A 168 12.39 -5.37 19.79
C ASP A 168 12.80 -4.16 18.92
N LYS A 169 13.71 -4.40 17.97
CA LYS A 169 14.21 -3.39 17.02
C LYS A 169 13.80 -3.67 15.59
N PHE A 170 13.63 -2.57 14.85
CA PHE A 170 13.16 -2.56 13.47
C PHE A 170 14.12 -1.77 12.60
N SER A 171 14.59 -2.35 11.50
CA SER A 171 15.46 -1.68 10.54
C SER A 171 14.72 -1.33 9.26
N CYS A 172 14.75 -0.06 8.92
CA CYS A 172 14.13 0.49 7.72
C CYS A 172 14.86 0.03 6.46
N LYS A 173 14.09 -0.45 5.49
CA LYS A 173 14.55 -0.94 4.20
C LYS A 173 14.59 0.17 3.16
N ARG A 174 15.20 -0.16 2.02
CA ARG A 174 15.27 0.73 0.86
C ARG A 174 13.88 1.14 0.36
N ASN A 175 13.69 2.46 0.20
CA ASN A 175 12.45 3.13 -0.20
C ASN A 175 11.30 3.08 0.84
N ASP A 176 11.61 2.81 2.11
CA ASP A 176 10.61 3.01 3.17
C ASP A 176 10.33 4.49 3.44
N ASP A 177 11.15 5.39 2.89
CA ASP A 177 10.94 6.83 2.89
C ASP A 177 10.01 7.30 1.76
N ASP A 178 9.55 6.43 0.85
CA ASP A 178 8.75 6.78 -0.33
C ASP A 178 7.68 5.73 -0.64
N VAL A 179 6.47 6.00 -0.15
CA VAL A 179 5.34 5.08 -0.11
C VAL A 179 4.11 5.70 -0.78
N SER A 180 3.14 4.85 -1.13
CA SER A 180 1.90 5.29 -1.78
C SER A 180 0.71 4.93 -0.88
N ALA A 181 -0.27 5.83 -0.76
CA ALA A 181 -1.53 5.60 -0.06
C ALA A 181 -2.71 5.79 -1.02
N VAL A 182 -3.78 5.01 -0.83
CA VAL A 182 -5.01 5.13 -1.62
C VAL A 182 -5.96 6.09 -0.94
N ILE A 183 -6.44 7.09 -1.69
CA ILE A 183 -7.31 8.14 -1.20
C ILE A 183 -8.67 8.01 -1.88
N TYR A 184 -9.70 7.70 -1.10
CA TYR A 184 -11.05 7.53 -1.62
C TYR A 184 -11.69 8.87 -2.05
N GLY A 185 -12.61 8.79 -3.01
CA GLY A 185 -13.31 9.95 -3.59
C GLY A 185 -14.05 10.81 -2.57
N ARG A 186 -14.53 10.23 -1.47
CA ARG A 186 -15.19 10.96 -0.37
C ARG A 186 -14.31 11.99 0.35
N GLY A 187 -12.98 11.91 0.18
CA GLY A 187 -12.05 12.75 0.92
C GLY A 187 -11.89 12.31 2.38
N GLY A 188 -11.29 13.19 3.18
CA GLY A 188 -10.88 12.87 4.55
C GLY A 188 -9.74 13.78 5.02
N VAL A 189 -8.85 13.25 5.84
CA VAL A 189 -7.65 13.93 6.31
C VAL A 189 -6.47 12.96 6.27
N ILE A 190 -5.30 13.44 5.84
CA ILE A 190 -4.04 12.73 6.06
C ILE A 190 -3.38 13.36 7.28
N GLN A 191 -3.17 12.57 8.31
CA GLN A 191 -2.45 12.93 9.52
C GLN A 191 -1.03 12.38 9.46
N VAL A 192 -0.05 13.19 9.86
CA VAL A 192 1.36 12.79 9.96
C VAL A 192 1.84 12.99 11.39
N THR A 193 2.25 11.89 12.01
CA THR A 193 2.79 11.86 13.36
C THR A 193 4.25 11.39 13.30
N PRO A 194 5.18 12.03 14.01
CA PRO A 194 6.57 11.57 14.04
C PRO A 194 6.71 10.23 14.75
N MET A 195 7.72 9.45 14.37
CA MET A 195 8.17 8.29 15.13
C MET A 195 9.28 8.72 16.10
N GLY A 196 9.00 8.66 17.39
CA GLY A 196 9.92 9.06 18.46
C GLY A 196 9.89 10.56 18.78
N GLU A 197 10.98 11.06 19.39
CA GLU A 197 11.00 12.39 20.05
C GLU A 197 11.35 13.57 19.13
N SER A 198 11.42 13.37 17.82
CA SER A 198 11.80 14.43 16.87
C SER A 198 10.67 14.71 15.89
N ALA A 199 10.49 15.97 15.52
CA ALA A 199 9.53 16.34 14.47
C ALA A 199 9.85 15.61 13.15
N ALA A 200 8.81 15.34 12.37
CA ALA A 200 8.93 14.70 11.07
C ALA A 200 8.12 15.45 10.02
N THR A 201 8.71 15.62 8.84
CA THR A 201 8.11 16.32 7.70
C THR A 201 7.89 15.34 6.56
N VAL A 202 6.66 15.25 6.07
CA VAL A 202 6.28 14.38 4.95
C VAL A 202 5.77 15.24 3.80
N SER A 203 6.33 15.01 2.62
CA SER A 203 5.84 15.56 1.37
C SER A 203 4.73 14.66 0.81
N ILE A 204 3.63 15.29 0.38
CA ILE A 204 2.43 14.63 -0.15
C ILE A 204 2.21 15.13 -1.57
N ARG A 205 2.01 14.20 -2.50
CA ARG A 205 1.71 14.50 -3.91
C ARG A 205 0.63 13.62 -4.49
#